data_AF-A0A0A9YI86-F1
#
_entry.id   AF-A0A0A9YI86-F1
#
_cell.length_a   1.000
_cell.length_b   1.000
_cell.length_c   1.000
_cell.angle_alpha   90.00
_cell.angle_beta   90.00
_cell.angle_gamma   90.00
#
_symmetry.space_group_name_H-M   'P 1'
#
loop_
_entity.id
_entity.type
_entity.pdbx_description
1 polymer ?
#
loop_
_entity_poly.entity_id
_entity_poly.type
_entity_poly.pdbx_seq_one_letter_code
_entity_poly.pdbx_strand_id
1 'polypeptide(L)'
;DDLNCHCLPACSEIEYDADHVSQERNWPSYDLTTDETTAYFSNSSNDSLYMSLKLSYRMKFILAINRETANDFIDLVANVGGLLSLFTGFSILSLVEIFYFLSFKRQRENKSHRPSNKLENSFMKDMPF
;
A
#
# COMPACT_ATOMS: atom_id res chain seq x y z
N ASP A 1 -29.31 -12.12 17.58
CA ASP A 1 -28.45 -12.77 16.58
C ASP A 1 -27.52 -11.74 15.95
N ASP A 2 -26.23 -12.02 16.13
CA ASP A 2 -25.07 -11.65 15.31
C ASP A 2 -24.91 -10.20 14.80
N LEU A 3 -24.27 -9.35 15.61
CA LEU A 3 -23.37 -8.34 15.05
C LEU A 3 -22.03 -9.01 14.73
N ASN A 4 -21.99 -9.79 13.64
CA ASN A 4 -20.78 -10.46 13.17
C ASN A 4 -19.82 -9.42 12.58
N CYS A 5 -19.03 -8.78 13.45
CA CYS A 5 -18.06 -7.77 13.06
C CYS A 5 -16.78 -8.45 12.54
N HIS A 6 -16.62 -8.46 11.23
CA HIS A 6 -15.38 -8.81 10.56
C HIS A 6 -14.47 -7.57 10.51
N CYS A 7 -13.76 -7.29 11.61
CA CYS A 7 -12.82 -6.18 11.65
C CYS A 7 -11.57 -6.54 10.85
N LEU A 8 -11.33 -5.85 9.73
CA LEU A 8 -10.07 -5.94 9.00
C LEU A 8 -8.97 -5.18 9.78
N PRO A 9 -7.71 -5.64 9.70
CA PRO A 9 -6.60 -4.94 10.32
C PRO A 9 -6.39 -3.57 9.67
N ALA A 10 -5.88 -2.62 10.47
CA ALA A 10 -5.48 -1.32 9.96
C ALA A 10 -4.25 -1.45 9.04
N CYS A 11 -4.16 -0.59 8.01
CA CYS A 11 -2.99 -0.55 7.11
C CYS A 11 -1.75 0.06 7.78
N SER A 12 -1.94 0.89 8.80
CA SER A 12 -0.87 1.49 9.61
C SER A 12 -1.22 1.34 11.08
N GLU A 13 -0.38 0.62 11.81
CA GLU A 13 -0.55 0.38 13.25
C GLU A 13 0.79 0.57 13.95
N ILE A 14 0.74 1.10 15.18
CA ILE A 14 1.90 1.28 16.04
C ILE A 14 1.71 0.36 17.24
N GLU A 15 2.58 -0.64 17.36
CA GLU A 15 2.58 -1.60 18.46
C GLU A 15 3.72 -1.27 19.44
N TYR A 16 3.41 -1.23 20.73
CA TYR A 16 4.38 -1.00 21.80
C TYR A 16 4.45 -2.23 22.69
N ASP A 17 5.62 -2.88 22.71
CA ASP A 17 5.90 -3.93 23.68
C ASP A 17 6.34 -3.30 25.01
N ALA A 18 5.64 -3.65 26.09
CA ALA A 18 5.78 -3.02 27.40
C ALA A 18 6.25 -4.04 28.44
N ASP A 19 7.53 -3.97 28.77
CA ASP A 19 8.12 -4.69 29.90
C ASP A 19 7.92 -3.87 31.20
N HIS A 20 7.47 -4.54 32.27
CA HIS A 20 7.32 -3.93 33.59
C HIS A 20 8.34 -4.50 34.57
N VAL A 21 8.94 -3.61 35.37
CA VAL A 21 9.83 -3.99 36.47
C VAL A 21 9.34 -3.29 37.73
N SER A 22 8.89 -4.08 38.70
CA SER A 22 8.54 -3.60 40.03
C SER A 22 9.73 -3.80 40.97
N GLN A 23 10.15 -2.73 41.64
CA GLN A 23 11.16 -2.78 42.68
C GLN A 23 10.62 -2.13 43.94
N GLU A 24 10.80 -2.79 45.09
CA GLU A 24 10.56 -2.17 46.39
C GLU A 24 11.54 -1.01 46.56
N ARG A 25 11.00 0.21 46.63
CA ARG A 25 11.81 1.40 46.76
C ARG A 25 12.28 1.51 48.21
N ASN A 26 13.53 1.10 48.50
CA ASN A 26 14.21 1.44 49.75
C ASN A 26 14.76 2.88 49.68
N TRP A 27 13.87 3.86 49.70
CA TRP A 27 14.28 5.26 49.81
C TRP A 27 14.78 5.49 51.25
N PRO A 28 15.99 6.03 51.49
CA PRO A 28 16.20 6.77 52.73
C PRO A 28 15.16 7.88 52.73
N SER A 29 14.63 8.24 53.90
CA SER A 29 13.64 9.31 54.07
C SER A 29 14.06 10.56 53.28
N TYR A 30 13.58 10.66 52.05
CA TYR A 30 13.70 11.77 51.11
C TYR A 30 12.99 12.90 51.79
N ASP A 31 13.77 13.86 52.26
CA ASP A 31 13.25 15.09 52.81
C ASP A 31 12.57 15.82 51.65
N LEU A 32 11.24 15.63 51.53
CA LEU A 32 10.30 16.22 50.56
C LEU A 32 10.25 17.76 50.66
N THR A 33 11.23 18.38 51.32
CA THR A 33 11.35 19.81 51.59
C THR A 33 12.30 20.51 50.62
N THR A 34 13.04 19.78 49.78
CA THR A 34 14.07 20.37 48.88
C THR A 34 13.65 20.54 47.43
N ASP A 35 12.51 20.00 47.01
CA ASP A 35 11.97 20.17 45.65
C ASP A 35 10.64 20.94 45.72
N GLU A 36 10.59 22.12 45.12
CA GLU A 36 9.44 23.03 45.13
C GLU A 36 8.16 22.38 44.58
N THR A 37 8.28 21.26 43.85
CA THR A 37 7.13 20.50 43.34
C THR A 37 6.43 19.63 44.40
N THR A 38 7.10 19.32 45.52
CA THR A 38 6.59 18.41 46.57
C THR A 38 5.94 19.11 47.77
N ALA A 39 6.01 20.44 47.84
CA ALA A 39 5.44 21.26 48.91
C ALA A 39 3.90 21.17 49.05
N TYR A 40 3.19 20.67 48.01
CA TYR A 40 1.75 20.48 48.05
C TYR A 40 1.29 19.23 48.82
N PHE A 41 2.20 18.30 49.12
CA PHE A 41 1.86 17.00 49.72
C PHE A 41 2.15 16.90 51.23
N SER A 42 2.78 17.91 51.83
CA SER A 42 3.25 17.87 53.22
C SER A 42 2.15 17.91 54.29
N ASN A 43 0.89 18.15 53.91
CA ASN A 43 -0.21 18.36 54.86
C ASN A 43 -1.21 17.20 54.94
N SER A 44 -0.96 16.08 54.26
CA SER A 44 -1.84 14.91 54.31
C SER A 44 -1.22 13.84 55.21
N SER A 45 -1.84 13.62 56.36
CA SER A 45 -1.72 12.52 57.33
C SER A 45 -0.80 11.34 56.96
N ASN A 46 -0.02 10.90 57.96
CA ASN A 46 1.01 9.83 58.01
C ASN A 46 0.71 8.44 57.36
N ASP A 47 -0.42 8.27 56.67
CA ASP A 47 -0.88 7.04 56.02
C ASP A 47 -0.91 7.11 54.48
N SER A 48 -0.24 8.08 53.87
CA SER A 48 -0.14 8.16 52.41
C SER A 48 0.87 7.15 51.85
N LEU A 49 0.38 6.14 51.12
CA LEU A 49 1.21 5.22 50.33
C LEU A 49 1.61 5.87 49.00
N TYR A 50 2.91 6.01 48.76
CA TYR A 50 3.44 6.62 47.54
C TYR A 50 3.91 5.56 46.55
N MET A 51 3.45 5.66 45.29
CA MET A 51 3.93 4.87 44.16
C MET A 51 4.61 5.79 43.16
N SER A 52 5.76 5.39 42.65
CA SER A 52 6.43 6.11 41.57
C SER A 52 6.56 5.23 40.34
N LEU A 53 6.06 5.74 39.22
CA LEU A 53 6.13 5.09 37.93
C LEU A 53 7.14 5.84 37.05
N LYS A 54 8.14 5.13 36.54
CA LYS A 54 9.07 5.65 35.53
C LYS A 54 8.80 4.95 34.20
N LEU A 55 8.31 5.70 33.23
CA LEU A 55 8.14 5.23 31.86
C LEU A 55 9.36 5.64 31.03
N SER A 56 9.96 4.70 30.31
CA SER A 56 11.12 4.97 29.46
C SER A 56 11.15 3.98 28.30
N TYR A 57 11.51 4.45 27.11
CA TYR A 57 11.68 3.57 25.95
C TYR A 57 12.87 2.64 26.15
N ARG A 58 12.67 1.34 25.83
CA ARG A 58 13.72 0.32 25.90
C ARG A 58 14.83 0.56 24.87
N MET A 59 14.47 1.06 23.70
CA MET A 59 15.39 1.37 22.59
C MET A 59 15.21 2.81 22.12
N LYS A 60 16.27 3.35 21.49
CA LYS A 60 16.25 4.73 20.94
C LYS A 60 15.80 4.79 19.48
N PHE A 61 15.43 3.67 18.88
CA PHE A 61 14.97 3.57 17.50
C PHE A 61 13.63 2.82 17.44
N ILE A 62 12.87 3.09 16.38
CA ILE A 62 11.57 2.49 16.11
C ILE A 62 11.74 1.47 14.98
N LEU A 63 11.18 0.27 15.15
CA LEU A 63 11.12 -0.74 14.10
C LEU A 63 9.90 -0.46 13.22
N ALA A 64 10.13 -0.13 11.95
CA ALA A 64 9.06 0.06 10.97
C ALA A 64 9.01 -1.16 10.04
N ILE A 65 7.86 -1.83 9.98
CA ILE A 65 7.62 -2.98 9.11
C ILE A 65 6.59 -2.58 8.07
N ASN A 66 7.01 -2.52 6.82
CA ASN A 66 6.13 -2.23 5.68
C ASN A 66 5.98 -3.49 4.82
N ARG A 67 4.78 -3.71 4.28
CA ARG A 67 4.51 -4.78 3.32
C ARG A 67 4.48 -4.17 1.93
N GLU A 68 5.47 -4.51 1.12
CA GLU A 68 5.51 -4.15 -0.29
C GLU A 68 4.97 -5.32 -1.11
N THR A 69 4.34 -5.02 -2.26
CA THR A 69 3.88 -6.06 -3.19
C THR A 69 5.08 -6.78 -3.80
N ALA A 70 5.18 -8.09 -3.58
CA ALA A 70 6.34 -8.88 -4.00
C ALA A 70 6.49 -9.05 -5.52
N ASN A 71 5.46 -8.74 -6.30
CA ASN A 71 5.49 -8.93 -7.75
C ASN A 71 4.53 -7.96 -8.42
N ASP A 72 5.05 -6.85 -8.95
CA ASP A 72 4.26 -5.91 -9.73
C ASP A 72 4.16 -6.36 -11.19
N PHE A 73 3.17 -5.87 -11.92
CA PHE A 73 3.07 -6.09 -13.37
C PHE A 73 4.31 -5.59 -14.11
N ILE A 74 4.94 -4.53 -13.59
CA ILE A 74 6.19 -4.00 -14.12
C ILE A 74 7.32 -5.02 -14.03
N ASP A 75 7.42 -5.76 -12.93
CA ASP A 75 8.44 -6.79 -12.74
C ASP A 75 8.23 -7.96 -13.71
N LEU A 76 6.97 -8.34 -13.94
CA LEU A 76 6.62 -9.35 -14.93
C LEU A 76 7.04 -8.91 -16.35
N VAL A 77 6.70 -7.68 -16.74
CA VAL A 77 7.02 -7.14 -18.06
C VAL A 77 8.54 -6.97 -18.24
N ALA A 78 9.26 -6.58 -17.18
CA ALA A 78 10.71 -6.46 -17.21
C ALA A 78 11.39 -7.82 -17.44
N ASN A 79 10.96 -8.84 -16.70
CA ASN A 79 11.52 -10.20 -16.82
C ASN A 79 11.21 -10.83 -18.19
N VAL A 80 9.95 -10.73 -18.66
CA VAL A 80 9.55 -11.26 -19.97
C VAL A 80 10.21 -10.46 -21.10
N GLY A 81 10.19 -9.13 -21.02
CA GLY A 81 10.75 -8.25 -22.04
C GLY A 81 12.26 -8.43 -22.21
N GLY A 82 13.00 -8.60 -21.10
CA GLY A 82 14.45 -8.86 -21.15
C GLY A 82 14.79 -10.20 -21.79
N LEU A 83 14.03 -11.26 -21.48
CA LEU A 83 14.22 -12.57 -22.11
C LEU A 83 13.84 -12.55 -23.60
N LEU A 84 12.72 -11.89 -23.94
CA LEU A 84 12.30 -11.75 -25.33
C LEU A 84 13.32 -10.97 -26.16
N SER A 85 13.84 -9.85 -25.66
CA SER A 85 14.84 -9.08 -26.40
C SER A 85 16.14 -9.86 -26.58
N LEU A 86 16.53 -10.67 -25.60
CA LEU A 86 17.75 -11.47 -25.64
C LEU A 86 17.65 -12.65 -26.63
N PHE A 87 16.56 -13.42 -26.61
CA PHE A 87 16.43 -14.62 -27.44
C PHE A 87 15.87 -14.34 -28.85
N THR A 88 15.02 -13.32 -29.01
CA THR A 88 14.36 -13.03 -30.30
C THR A 88 14.85 -11.75 -30.96
N GLY A 89 15.67 -10.93 -30.29
CA GLY A 89 16.06 -9.61 -30.79
C GLY A 89 14.89 -8.64 -30.95
N PHE A 90 13.74 -8.99 -30.37
CA PHE A 90 12.48 -8.31 -30.58
C PHE A 90 12.37 -7.09 -29.67
N SER A 91 12.16 -5.92 -30.27
CA SER A 91 12.04 -4.64 -29.58
C SER A 91 10.63 -4.06 -29.73
N ILE A 92 10.30 -3.04 -28.94
CA ILE A 92 9.01 -2.33 -28.99
C ILE A 92 8.75 -1.78 -30.40
N LEU A 93 9.78 -1.35 -31.13
CA LEU A 93 9.64 -0.89 -32.51
C LEU A 93 9.12 -2.01 -33.44
N SER A 94 9.63 -3.23 -33.27
CA SER A 94 9.18 -4.41 -34.01
C SER A 94 7.75 -4.83 -33.62
N LEU A 95 7.36 -4.69 -32.35
CA LEU A 95 5.95 -4.85 -31.92
C LEU A 95 5.03 -3.90 -32.65
N VAL A 96 5.37 -2.61 -32.67
CA VAL A 96 4.56 -1.56 -33.31
C VAL A 96 4.39 -1.84 -34.80
N GLU A 97 5.44 -2.30 -35.48
CA GLU A 97 5.36 -2.65 -36.90
C GLU A 97 4.44 -3.85 -37.18
N ILE A 98 4.52 -4.90 -36.35
CA ILE A 98 3.61 -6.06 -36.44
C ILE A 98 2.17 -5.63 -36.18
N PHE A 99 1.92 -4.82 -35.16
CA PHE A 99 0.58 -4.29 -34.86
C PHE A 99 0.04 -3.44 -36.00
N TYR A 100 0.89 -2.61 -36.62
CA TYR A 100 0.51 -1.81 -37.78
C TYR A 100 0.11 -2.71 -38.96
N PHE A 101 0.92 -3.71 -39.29
CA PHE A 101 0.64 -4.63 -40.40
C PHE A 101 -0.62 -5.46 -40.15
N LEU A 102 -0.79 -6.00 -38.94
CA LEU A 102 -1.98 -6.78 -38.55
C LEU A 102 -3.25 -5.92 -38.54
N SER A 103 -3.20 -4.71 -37.97
CA SER A 103 -4.35 -3.80 -37.91
C SER A 103 -4.75 -3.33 -39.29
N PHE A 104 -3.78 -2.93 -40.13
CA PHE A 104 -4.04 -2.50 -41.51
C PHE A 104 -4.58 -3.66 -42.37
N LYS A 105 -4.03 -4.87 -42.22
CA LYS A 105 -4.53 -6.06 -42.92
C LYS A 105 -5.96 -6.41 -42.50
N ARG A 106 -6.26 -6.40 -41.20
CA ARG A 106 -7.62 -6.63 -40.66
C ARG A 106 -8.61 -5.56 -41.12
N GLN A 107 -8.18 -4.29 -41.21
CA GLN A 107 -9.00 -3.22 -41.78
C GLN A 107 -9.28 -3.43 -43.28
N ARG A 108 -8.29 -3.92 -44.04
CA ARG A 108 -8.45 -4.22 -45.47
C ARG A 108 -9.36 -5.43 -45.71
N GLU A 109 -9.27 -6.44 -44.87
CA GLU A 109 -10.15 -7.62 -44.90
C GLU A 109 -11.59 -7.25 -44.48
N ASN A 110 -11.78 -6.44 -43.44
CA ASN A 110 -13.08 -5.89 -43.08
C ASN A 110 -13.68 -4.98 -44.17
N LYS A 111 -12.86 -4.27 -44.95
CA LYS A 111 -13.32 -3.55 -46.16
C LYS A 111 -13.69 -4.51 -47.30
N SER A 112 -12.98 -5.62 -47.46
CA SER A 112 -13.28 -6.64 -48.46
C SER A 112 -14.57 -7.43 -48.15
N HIS A 113 -14.92 -7.56 -46.87
CA HIS A 113 -16.17 -8.17 -46.42
C HIS A 113 -17.32 -7.17 -46.22
N ARG A 114 -17.15 -5.89 -46.59
CA ARG A 114 -18.29 -5.01 -46.83
C ARG A 114 -18.83 -5.39 -48.22
N PRO A 115 -19.93 -6.16 -48.31
CA PRO A 115 -20.42 -6.64 -49.60
C PRO A 115 -20.75 -5.45 -50.50
N SER A 116 -20.73 -5.71 -51.79
CA SER A 116 -21.10 -4.86 -52.93
C SER A 116 -22.51 -4.22 -52.85
N ASN A 117 -23.14 -4.13 -51.68
CA ASN A 117 -24.50 -3.61 -51.51
C ASN A 117 -24.55 -2.07 -51.45
N LYS A 118 -23.40 -1.38 -51.34
CA LYS A 118 -23.39 0.10 -51.32
C LYS A 118 -23.32 0.73 -52.72
N LEU A 119 -22.81 0.00 -53.72
CA LEU A 119 -22.82 0.47 -55.12
C LEU A 119 -24.19 0.19 -55.79
N GLU A 120 -24.82 -0.93 -55.47
CA GLU A 120 -26.18 -1.28 -55.95
C GLU A 120 -27.26 -0.33 -55.41
N ASN A 121 -27.17 0.04 -54.12
CA ASN A 121 -28.08 1.02 -53.50
C ASN A 121 -27.86 2.47 -53.95
N SER A 122 -26.72 2.77 -54.59
CA SER A 122 -26.46 4.09 -55.17
C SER A 122 -26.92 4.14 -56.63
N PHE A 123 -26.81 3.02 -57.36
CA PHE A 123 -27.25 2.92 -58.75
C PHE A 123 -28.78 2.85 -58.90
N MET A 124 -29.51 2.29 -57.94
CA MET A 124 -30.99 2.28 -57.92
C MET A 124 -31.63 3.63 -57.54
N LYS A 125 -30.85 4.66 -57.18
CA LYS A 125 -31.37 5.98 -56.80
C LYS A 125 -31.41 7.00 -57.94
N ASP A 126 -30.83 6.67 -59.10
CA ASP A 126 -30.67 7.58 -60.23
C ASP A 126 -31.49 7.21 -61.49
N MET A 127 -32.56 6.40 -61.35
CA MET A 127 -33.49 6.15 -62.48
C MET A 127 -34.68 7.12 -62.42
N PRO A 128 -34.95 7.88 -63.50
CA PRO A 128 -36.09 8.78 -63.55
C PRO A 128 -37.39 7.99 -63.75
N PHE A 129 -38.35 8.22 -62.85
CA PHE A 129 -39.78 8.20 -63.14
C PHE A 129 -40.35 9.55 -62.71
#